data_AF-A0AAD9L1N2-F1
#
_entry.id   AF-A0AAD9L1N2-F1
#
_cell.length_a   1.000
_cell.length_b   1.000
_cell.length_c   1.000
_cell.angle_alpha   90.00
_cell.angle_beta   90.00
_cell.angle_gamma   90.00
#
_symmetry.space_group_name_H-M   'P 1'
#
loop_
_entity.id
_entity.type
_entity.pdbx_description
1 polymer ?
#
loop_
_entity_poly.entity_id
_entity_poly.type
_entity_poly.pdbx_seq_one_letter_code
_entity_poly.pdbx_strand_id
1 'polypeptide(L)'
;KEAIVFVFVLSTAVSLALLLLISWHARLIHRGETSIEIYVNGKEMIRLRKKGLVYRNPYNLGAKRNWKMFLGLTHGRTFWRHVLLPSAHRPDGDGHTWDTSLADAERGLLLL
;
A
#
# COMPACT_ATOMS: atom_id res chain seq x y z
N LYS A 1 17.86 -24.59 -30.18
CA LYS A 1 18.81 -23.90 -29.26
C LYS A 1 18.47 -22.42 -29.16
N GLU A 2 18.34 -21.71 -30.28
CA GLU A 2 18.00 -20.27 -30.33
C GLU A 2 16.68 -19.92 -29.62
N ALA A 3 15.62 -20.70 -29.81
CA ALA A 3 14.34 -20.47 -29.14
C ALA A 3 14.42 -20.55 -27.61
N ILE A 4 15.26 -21.44 -27.07
CA ILE A 4 15.42 -21.59 -25.61
C ILE A 4 16.14 -20.37 -25.04
N VAL A 5 17.19 -19.89 -25.72
CA VAL A 5 17.91 -18.67 -25.33
C VAL A 5 16.98 -17.46 -25.41
N PHE A 6 16.18 -17.36 -26.48
CA PHE A 6 15.21 -16.28 -26.63
C PHE A 6 14.18 -16.24 -25.49
N VAL A 7 13.53 -17.38 -25.19
CA VAL A 7 12.55 -17.48 -24.11
C VAL A 7 13.19 -17.18 -22.75
N PHE A 8 14.41 -17.66 -22.50
CA PHE A 8 15.15 -17.37 -21.27
C PHE A 8 15.45 -15.87 -21.11
N VAL A 9 15.96 -15.21 -22.15
CA VAL A 9 16.24 -13.77 -22.10
C VAL A 9 14.95 -12.96 -21.93
N LEU A 10 13.89 -13.32 -22.66
CA LEU A 10 12.61 -12.63 -22.57
C LEU A 10 11.98 -12.76 -21.18
N SER A 11 11.93 -13.99 -20.65
CA SER A 11 11.36 -14.26 -19.32
C SER A 11 12.14 -13.59 -18.19
N THR A 12 13.47 -13.55 -18.27
CA THR A 12 14.30 -12.86 -17.27
C THR A 12 14.10 -11.34 -17.34
N ALA A 13 14.05 -10.75 -18.54
CA ALA A 13 13.77 -9.33 -18.72
C ALA A 13 12.39 -8.93 -18.15
N VAL A 14 11.34 -9.70 -18.46
CA VAL A 14 9.99 -9.48 -17.93
C VAL A 14 9.95 -9.65 -16.40
N SER A 15 10.62 -10.68 -15.87
CA SER A 15 10.68 -10.91 -14.43
C SER A 15 11.33 -9.73 -13.69
N LEU A 16 12.44 -9.20 -14.21
CA LEU A 16 13.10 -8.03 -13.63
C LEU A 16 12.20 -6.79 -13.66
N ALA A 17 11.53 -6.53 -14.79
CA ALA A 17 10.60 -5.41 -14.91
C ALA A 17 9.45 -5.52 -13.89
N LEU A 18 8.86 -6.71 -13.74
CA LEU A 18 7.79 -6.95 -12.76
C LEU A 18 8.28 -6.83 -11.32
N LEU A 19 9.47 -7.33 -10.99
CA LEU A 19 10.06 -7.22 -9.66
C LEU A 19 10.25 -5.76 -9.24
N LEU A 20 10.73 -4.91 -10.15
CA LEU A 20 10.88 -3.47 -9.91
C LEU A 20 9.51 -2.81 -9.66
N LEU A 21 8.52 -3.13 -10.49
CA LEU A 21 7.17 -2.59 -10.36
C LEU A 21 6.50 -3.03 -9.05
N ILE A 22 6.59 -4.31 -8.70
CA ILE A 22 6.07 -4.84 -7.43
C ILE A 22 6.76 -4.17 -6.25
N SER A 23 8.08 -3.99 -6.30
CA SER A 23 8.85 -3.32 -5.24
C SER A 23 8.39 -1.87 -5.06
N TRP A 24 8.11 -1.17 -6.16
CA TRP A 24 7.56 0.18 -6.11
C TRP A 24 6.19 0.22 -5.43
N HIS A 25 5.27 -0.66 -5.82
CA HIS A 25 3.94 -0.74 -5.20
C HIS A 25 3.99 -1.20 -3.74
N ALA A 26 4.88 -2.14 -3.39
CA ALA A 26 5.10 -2.58 -2.02
C ALA A 26 5.51 -1.41 -1.11
N ARG A 27 6.34 -0.49 -1.62
CA ARG A 27 6.74 0.74 -0.90
C ARG A 27 5.56 1.69 -0.67
N LEU A 28 4.66 1.82 -1.65
CA LEU A 28 3.44 2.62 -1.54
C LEU A 28 2.48 2.04 -0.49
N ILE A 29 2.23 0.72 -0.55
CA ILE A 29 1.39 0.01 0.43
C ILE A 29 1.98 0.14 1.84
N HIS A 30 3.30 0.00 1.98
CA HIS A 30 3.96 0.16 3.28
C HIS A 30 3.69 1.54 3.91
N ARG A 31 3.60 2.60 3.11
CA ARG A 31 3.35 3.97 3.55
C ARG A 31 1.87 4.36 3.60
N GLY A 32 0.96 3.49 3.18
CA GLY A 32 -0.47 3.79 3.08
C GLY A 32 -0.74 4.91 2.07
N GLU A 33 -0.06 4.85 0.92
CA GLU A 33 -0.19 5.84 -0.16
C GLU A 33 -0.60 5.17 -1.46
N THR A 34 -1.37 5.86 -2.29
CA THR A 34 -1.61 5.51 -3.70
C THR A 34 -0.53 6.09 -4.63
N SER A 35 -0.48 5.61 -5.87
CA SER A 35 0.44 6.13 -6.90
C SER A 35 0.25 7.62 -7.20
N ILE A 36 -0.93 8.18 -6.93
CA ILE A 36 -1.22 9.61 -7.09
C ILE A 36 -0.83 10.37 -5.82
N GLU A 37 -1.17 9.82 -4.66
CA GLU A 37 -0.93 10.44 -3.36
C GLU A 37 0.54 10.69 -3.08
N ILE A 38 1.47 9.85 -3.53
CA ILE A 38 2.90 10.11 -3.33
C ILE A 38 3.33 11.49 -3.85
N TYR A 39 2.75 11.94 -4.96
CA TYR A 39 3.04 13.26 -5.54
C TYR A 39 2.37 14.38 -4.76
N VAL A 40 1.13 14.17 -4.31
CA VAL A 40 0.38 15.14 -3.50
C VAL A 40 1.04 15.32 -2.13
N ASN A 41 1.34 14.21 -1.46
CA ASN A 41 2.03 14.17 -0.18
C ASN A 41 3.40 14.82 -0.28
N GLY A 42 4.16 14.57 -1.36
CA GLY A 42 5.44 15.24 -1.59
C GLY A 42 5.32 16.76 -1.68
N LYS A 43 4.30 17.28 -2.37
CA LYS A 43 4.03 18.73 -2.43
C LYS A 43 3.64 19.29 -1.06
N GLU A 44 2.79 18.59 -0.32
CA GLU A 44 2.36 18.98 1.02
C GLU A 44 3.50 18.96 2.05
N MET A 45 4.38 17.95 1.98
CA MET A 45 5.60 17.88 2.78
C MET A 45 6.46 19.13 2.59
N ILE A 46 6.67 19.56 1.34
CA ILE A 46 7.44 20.77 1.04
C ILE A 46 6.73 22.01 1.57
N ARG A 47 5.41 22.11 1.39
CA ARG A 47 4.60 23.24 1.85
C ARG A 47 4.64 23.40 3.37
N LEU A 48 4.51 22.29 4.11
CA LEU A 48 4.52 22.29 5.58
C LEU A 48 5.92 22.49 6.15
N ARG A 49 6.95 21.94 5.51
CA ARG A 49 8.34 22.17 5.92
C ARG A 49 8.72 23.65 5.88
N LYS A 50 8.22 24.41 4.89
CA LYS A 50 8.40 25.88 4.83
C LYS A 50 7.77 26.61 6.01
N LYS A 51 6.77 26.02 6.65
CA LYS A 51 6.09 26.55 7.85
C LYS A 51 6.69 26.00 9.16
N GLY A 52 7.77 25.23 9.10
CA GLY A 52 8.37 24.56 10.26
C GLY A 52 7.55 23.36 10.78
N LEU A 53 6.59 22.86 10.00
CA LEU A 53 5.73 21.74 10.37
C LEU A 53 6.17 20.45 9.69
N VAL A 54 5.96 19.32 10.37
CA VAL A 54 6.21 17.98 9.82
C VAL A 54 4.90 17.42 9.26
N TYR A 55 4.89 17.11 7.97
CA TYR A 55 3.77 16.40 7.36
C TYR A 55 3.80 14.93 7.77
N ARG A 56 2.64 14.41 8.18
CA ARG A 56 2.42 12.98 8.42
C ARG A 56 1.23 12.55 7.58
N ASN A 57 1.40 11.51 6.78
CA ASN A 57 0.31 10.95 5.98
C ASN A 57 -0.80 10.45 6.93
N PRO A 58 -2.02 11.01 6.89
CA PRO A 58 -3.11 10.60 7.77
C PRO A 58 -3.52 9.15 7.53
N TYR A 59 -3.36 8.62 6.31
CA TYR A 59 -3.73 7.25 5.93
C TYR A 59 -2.63 6.22 6.23
N ASN A 60 -1.48 6.64 6.76
CA ASN A 60 -0.47 5.71 7.22
C ASN A 60 -0.79 5.20 8.63
N LEU A 61 -1.42 4.03 8.71
CA LEU A 61 -1.83 3.37 9.97
C LEU A 61 -0.73 2.45 10.53
N GLY A 62 0.45 2.45 9.90
CA GLY A 62 1.57 1.57 10.20
C GLY A 62 1.63 0.37 9.26
N ALA A 63 2.86 -0.06 8.92
CA ALA A 63 3.13 -1.04 7.87
C ALA A 63 2.27 -2.31 7.97
N LYS A 64 2.18 -2.91 9.16
CA LYS A 64 1.41 -4.15 9.38
C LYS A 64 -0.08 -3.97 9.09
N ARG A 65 -0.67 -2.83 9.50
CA ARG A 65 -2.10 -2.55 9.29
C ARG A 65 -2.36 -2.18 7.83
N ASN A 66 -1.49 -1.37 7.22
CA ASN A 66 -1.59 -1.02 5.81
C ASN A 66 -1.58 -2.27 4.92
N TRP A 67 -0.65 -3.20 5.16
CA TRP A 67 -0.59 -4.47 4.41
C TRP A 67 -1.80 -5.37 4.66
N LYS A 68 -2.30 -5.46 5.90
CA LYS A 68 -3.52 -6.22 6.20
C LYS A 68 -4.74 -5.66 5.49
N MET A 69 -4.89 -4.34 5.47
CA MET A 69 -5.98 -3.64 4.81
C MET A 69 -5.89 -3.83 3.29
N PHE A 70 -4.70 -3.63 2.69
CA PHE A 70 -4.48 -3.81 1.26
C PHE A 70 -4.80 -5.24 0.80
N LEU A 71 -4.34 -6.25 1.55
CA LEU A 71 -4.60 -7.66 1.24
C LEU A 71 -6.00 -8.13 1.66
N GLY A 72 -6.83 -7.25 2.23
CA GLY A 72 -8.17 -7.60 2.71
C GLY A 72 -8.17 -8.65 3.83
N LEU A 73 -7.08 -8.81 4.58
CA LEU A 73 -6.91 -9.81 5.66
C LEU A 73 -7.54 -9.35 6.99
N THR A 74 -8.67 -8.68 6.89
CA THR A 74 -9.50 -8.27 8.02
C THR A 74 -10.58 -9.35 8.27
N HIS A 75 -11.23 -9.33 9.43
CA HIS A 75 -12.38 -10.21 9.73
C HIS A 75 -12.09 -11.73 9.66
N GLY A 76 -10.87 -12.18 9.98
CA GLY A 76 -10.52 -13.61 10.04
C GLY A 76 -10.24 -14.28 8.68
N ARG A 77 -10.11 -13.50 7.60
CA ARG A 77 -9.77 -14.02 6.27
C ARG A 77 -8.34 -14.58 6.23
N THR A 78 -8.18 -15.71 5.52
CA THR A 78 -6.89 -16.39 5.38
C THR A 78 -6.17 -16.02 4.08
N PHE A 79 -4.85 -15.90 4.16
CA PHE A 79 -3.98 -15.55 3.03
C PHE A 79 -4.14 -16.49 1.83
N TRP A 80 -4.11 -17.80 2.06
CA TRP A 80 -4.16 -18.81 1.00
C TRP A 80 -5.40 -18.74 0.12
N ARG A 81 -6.59 -18.54 0.72
CA ARG A 81 -7.85 -18.55 -0.02
C ARG A 81 -8.20 -17.19 -0.64
N HIS A 82 -7.80 -16.10 0.00
CA HIS A 82 -8.31 -14.76 -0.35
C HIS A 82 -7.27 -13.88 -1.06
N VAL A 83 -5.97 -14.23 -0.97
CA VAL A 83 -4.89 -13.45 -1.61
C VAL A 83 -4.31 -14.20 -2.81
N LEU A 84 -4.05 -15.51 -2.67
CA LEU A 84 -3.41 -16.29 -3.75
C LEU A 84 -4.38 -16.72 -4.86
N LEU A 85 -5.65 -16.93 -4.52
CA LEU A 85 -6.69 -17.26 -5.49
C LEU A 85 -7.52 -16.01 -5.82
N PRO A 86 -8.05 -15.90 -7.06
CA PRO A 86 -9.02 -14.85 -7.38
C PRO A 86 -10.18 -14.91 -6.40
N SER A 87 -10.37 -13.83 -5.66
CA SER A 87 -11.44 -13.73 -4.66
C SER A 87 -12.43 -12.65 -5.08
N ALA A 88 -13.72 -12.96 -4.98
CA ALA A 88 -14.80 -12.01 -5.25
C ALA A 88 -15.21 -11.21 -3.99
N HIS A 89 -14.35 -11.17 -2.96
CA HIS A 89 -14.64 -10.43 -1.76
C HIS A 89 -14.69 -8.93 -2.07
N ARG A 90 -15.57 -8.20 -1.37
CA ARG A 90 -15.58 -6.74 -1.46
C ARG A 90 -14.38 -6.18 -0.69
N PRO A 91 -13.81 -5.04 -1.11
CA PRO A 91 -12.88 -4.30 -0.29
C PRO A 91 -13.56 -3.87 1.02
N ASP A 92 -12.78 -3.69 2.07
CA ASP A 92 -13.32 -3.13 3.31
C ASP A 92 -13.46 -1.61 3.15
N GLY A 93 -14.63 -1.07 3.51
CA GLY A 93 -14.95 0.35 3.37
C GLY A 93 -15.87 0.66 2.19
N ASP A 94 -16.23 1.94 2.05
CA ASP A 94 -17.13 2.47 1.01
C ASP A 94 -16.37 3.17 -0.13
N GLY A 95 -15.05 3.31 -0.02
CA GLY A 95 -14.19 4.02 -0.97
C GLY A 95 -14.26 5.55 -0.86
N HIS A 96 -15.12 6.09 0.00
CA HIS A 96 -15.30 7.52 0.24
C HIS A 96 -14.71 7.96 1.58
N THR A 97 -14.75 7.08 2.58
CA THR A 97 -14.24 7.29 3.92
C THR A 97 -13.17 6.25 4.24
N TRP A 98 -12.13 6.70 4.92
CA TRP A 98 -10.96 5.88 5.24
C TRP A 98 -10.57 6.11 6.69
N ASP A 99 -10.11 5.06 7.36
CA ASP A 99 -9.50 5.18 8.68
C ASP A 99 -8.28 6.11 8.62
N THR A 100 -8.16 6.98 9.62
CA THR A 100 -7.00 7.88 9.74
C THR A 100 -6.29 7.69 11.07
N SER A 101 -4.98 7.90 11.03
CA SER A 101 -4.11 7.81 12.21
C SER A 101 -4.45 8.83 13.30
N LEU A 102 -5.14 9.93 12.96
CA LEU A 102 -5.62 10.92 13.92
C LEU A 102 -6.82 10.40 14.72
N ALA A 103 -7.83 9.86 14.04
CA ALA A 103 -9.01 9.27 14.69
C ALA A 103 -8.62 8.07 15.59
N ASP A 104 -7.62 7.30 15.18
CA ASP A 104 -7.10 6.21 16.01
C ASP A 104 -6.38 6.72 17.28
N ALA A 105 -5.64 7.82 17.18
CA ALA A 105 -5.00 8.43 18.34
C ALA A 105 -6.04 8.98 19.33
N GLU A 106 -7.10 9.63 18.84
CA GLU A 106 -8.21 10.10 19.68
C GLU A 106 -8.93 8.95 20.38
N ARG A 107 -9.23 7.85 19.67
CA ARG A 107 -9.83 6.65 20.27
C ARG A 107 -8.93 6.02 21.34
N GLY A 108 -7.62 6.00 21.13
CA GLY A 108 -6.67 5.50 22.13
C GLY A 108 -6.64 6.36 23.40
N LEU A 109 -6.78 7.67 23.27
CA LEU A 109 -6.85 8.60 24.40
C LEU A 109 -8.16 8.49 25.19
N LEU A 110 -9.27 8.17 24.53
CA LEU A 110 -10.58 7.99 25.18
C LEU A 110 -10.72 6.67 25.95
N LEU A 111 -9.81 5.73 25.74
CA LEU A 111 -9.79 4.41 26.40
C LEU A 111 -8.81 4.35 27.59
N LEU A 112 -8.20 5.49 27.94
CA LEU A 112 -7.32 5.71 29.11
C LEU A 112 -8.06 6.56 30.15
#